data_AF-A0A944M9Q2-F1
#
_entry.id   AF-A0A944M9Q2-F1
#
_cell.length_a   1.000
_cell.length_b   1.000
_cell.length_c   1.000
_cell.angle_alpha   90.00
_cell.angle_beta   90.00
_cell.angle_gamma   90.00
#
_symmetry.space_group_name_H-M   'P 1'
#
loop_
_entity.id
_entity.type
_entity.pdbx_description
1 polymer ?
#
loop_
_entity_poly.entity_id
_entity_poly.type
_entity_poly.pdbx_seq_one_letter_code
_entity_poly.pdbx_strand_id
1 'polypeptide(L)' 'GRNRTSEGVYDAPVPTSRVAEPSRADRQITRRLKEALALVEIRVLDHIVIGEGEAVSLAQRGMI' A
#
# COMPACT_ATOMS: atom_id res chain seq x y z
N GLY A 1 31.23 21.02 25.46
CA GLY A 1 29.88 20.42 25.39
C GLY A 1 29.50 20.30 23.94
N ARG A 2 29.14 19.09 23.48
CA ARG A 2 28.67 18.87 22.10
C ARG A 2 27.29 19.53 21.98
N ASN A 3 27.23 20.64 21.25
CA ASN A 3 26.00 21.36 21.00
C ASN A 3 25.19 20.59 19.95
N ARG A 4 23.93 20.32 20.30
CA ARG A 4 23.02 19.44 19.59
C ARG A 4 22.67 20.03 18.23
N THR A 5 22.77 19.23 17.17
CA THR A 5 22.11 19.49 15.90
C THR A 5 20.60 19.39 16.12
N SER A 6 19.94 20.53 16.35
CA SER A 6 18.50 20.68 16.13
C SER A 6 18.28 20.94 14.64
N GLU A 7 18.47 19.90 13.83
CA GLU A 7 18.17 19.94 12.39
C GLU A 7 16.70 19.57 12.23
N GLY A 8 15.87 20.59 12.10
CA GLY A 8 14.43 20.45 11.96
C GLY A 8 14.07 20.03 10.54
N VAL A 9 13.63 18.78 10.36
CA VAL A 9 12.85 18.32 9.20
C VAL A 9 12.05 17.09 9.63
N TYR A 10 10.92 17.24 10.33
CA TYR A 10 10.05 16.08 10.60
C TYR A 10 8.54 16.31 10.38
N ASP A 11 8.10 17.48 9.92
CA ASP A 11 6.66 17.75 9.69
C ASP A 11 6.24 17.75 8.19
N ALA A 12 7.11 17.30 7.28
CA ALA A 12 6.72 17.17 5.88
C ALA A 12 5.80 15.94 5.70
N PRO A 13 4.64 16.06 4.99
CA PRO A 13 3.79 14.91 4.69
C PRO A 13 4.60 13.82 3.98
N VAL A 14 4.47 12.58 4.45
CA VAL A 14 5.12 11.43 3.82
C VAL A 14 4.61 11.31 2.38
N PRO A 15 5.49 11.33 1.35
CA PRO A 15 5.09 11.10 -0.02
C PRO A 15 4.32 9.79 -0.16
N THR A 16 3.24 9.78 -0.94
CA THR A 16 2.38 8.59 -1.12
C THR A 16 3.12 7.39 -1.71
N SER A 17 4.27 7.60 -2.36
CA SER A 17 5.13 6.51 -2.83
C SER A 17 5.86 5.77 -1.70
N ARG A 18 5.95 6.38 -0.51
CA ARG A 18 6.57 5.79 0.68
C ARG A 18 5.54 5.17 1.62
N VAL A 19 4.26 5.49 1.45
CA VAL A 19 3.17 4.91 2.23
C VAL A 19 2.60 3.70 1.48
N ALA A 20 2.33 2.59 2.16
CA ALA A 20 1.71 1.39 1.60
C ALA A 20 0.20 1.57 1.33
N GLU A 21 -0.28 2.80 1.20
CA GLU A 21 -1.70 3.07 0.97
C GLU A 21 -2.06 2.73 -0.48
N PRO A 22 -3.02 1.81 -0.73
CA PRO A 22 -3.38 1.44 -2.09
C PRO A 22 -3.87 2.65 -2.88
N SER A 23 -3.34 2.85 -4.09
CA SER A 23 -3.84 3.88 -5.00
C SER A 23 -5.17 3.47 -5.65
N ARG A 24 -5.77 4.38 -6.40
CA ARG A 24 -6.95 4.06 -7.23
C ARG A 24 -6.60 3.02 -8.30
N ALA A 25 -5.39 3.06 -8.85
CA ALA A 25 -4.95 2.12 -9.88
C ALA A 25 -4.83 0.70 -9.30
N ASP A 26 -4.25 0.56 -8.11
CA ASP A 26 -4.08 -0.73 -7.42
C ASP A 26 -5.43 -1.40 -7.14
N ARG A 27 -6.41 -0.63 -6.65
CA ARG A 27 -7.78 -1.12 -6.46
C ARG A 27 -8.42 -1.55 -7.77
N GLN A 28 -8.22 -0.79 -8.85
CA GLN A 28 -8.85 -1.08 -10.13
C GLN A 28 -8.25 -2.33 -10.79
N ILE A 29 -6.92 -2.50 -10.73
CA ILE A 29 -6.29 -3.70 -11.28
C ILE A 29 -6.62 -4.94 -10.44
N THR A 30 -6.68 -4.82 -9.11
CA THR A 30 -7.13 -5.91 -8.23
C THR A 30 -8.53 -6.39 -8.61
N ARG A 31 -9.47 -5.46 -8.84
CA ARG A 31 -10.82 -5.81 -9.28
C ARG A 31 -10.82 -6.57 -10.61
N ARG A 32 -10.11 -6.05 -11.63
CA ARG A 32 -10.03 -6.69 -12.95
C ARG A 32 -9.40 -8.09 -12.85
N LEU A 33 -8.37 -8.26 -12.04
CA LEU A 33 -7.73 -9.56 -11.82
C LEU A 33 -8.69 -10.55 -11.15
N LYS A 34 -9.43 -10.12 -10.12
CA LYS A 34 -10.46 -10.97 -9.49
C LYS A 34 -11.51 -11.43 -10.51
N GLU A 35 -12.04 -10.49 -11.29
CA GLU A 35 -13.07 -10.77 -12.29
C GLU A 35 -12.56 -11.74 -13.37
N ALA A 36 -11.33 -11.54 -13.86
CA ALA A 36 -10.72 -12.40 -14.88
C ALA A 36 -10.41 -13.80 -14.35
N LEU A 37 -9.83 -13.91 -13.14
CA LEU A 37 -9.46 -15.19 -12.54
C LEU A 37 -10.68 -16.03 -12.11
N ALA A 38 -11.81 -15.37 -11.81
CA ALA A 38 -13.06 -16.06 -11.53
C ALA A 38 -13.59 -16.89 -12.72
N LEU A 39 -13.23 -16.53 -13.97
CA LEU A 39 -13.63 -17.29 -15.16
C LEU A 39 -13.04 -18.71 -15.22
N VAL A 40 -11.96 -18.94 -14.47
CA VAL A 40 -11.25 -20.22 -14.39
C VAL A 40 -11.16 -20.72 -12.94
N GLU A 41 -12.10 -20.28 -12.09
CA GLU A 41 -12.23 -20.71 -10.69
C GLU A 41 -10.99 -20.47 -9.81
N ILE A 42 -10.13 -19.51 -10.19
CA ILE A 42 -8.98 -19.10 -9.40
C ILE A 42 -9.37 -17.92 -8.50
N ARG A 43 -9.07 -18.04 -7.21
CA ARG A 43 -9.31 -16.97 -6.23
C ARG A 43 -8.05 -16.13 -6.03
N VAL A 44 -8.22 -14.81 -6.04
CA VAL A 44 -7.20 -13.89 -5.54
C VAL A 44 -7.31 -13.89 -4.01
N LEU A 45 -6.28 -14.41 -3.35
CA LEU A 45 -6.27 -14.53 -1.89
C LEU A 45 -6.01 -13.18 -1.20
N ASP A 46 -5.09 -12.40 -1.76
CA ASP A 46 -4.77 -11.07 -1.25
C ASP A 46 -4.06 -10.25 -2.32
N HIS A 47 -4.07 -8.94 -2.14
CA HIS A 47 -3.18 -8.01 -2.83
C HIS A 47 -2.46 -7.22 -1.74
N ILE A 48 -1.14 -7.34 -1.70
CA ILE A 48 -0.32 -6.67 -0.68
C ILE A 48 0.39 -5.49 -1.32
N VAL A 49 0.10 -4.27 -0.85
CA VAL A 49 0.82 -3.06 -1.23
C VAL A 49 2.00 -2.88 -0.27
N ILE A 50 3.19 -2.64 -0.82
CA ILE A 50 4.43 -2.51 -0.06
C ILE A 50 4.92 -1.06 -0.14
N GLY A 51 5.17 -0.46 1.02
CA GLY A 51 5.74 0.87 1.21
C GLY A 51 7.06 0.83 1.97
N GLU A 52 7.52 1.99 2.44
CA GLU A 52 8.77 2.09 3.21
C GLU A 52 8.55 1.56 4.64
N GLY A 53 8.96 0.32 4.90
CA GLY A 53 8.86 -0.30 6.22
C GLY A 53 7.46 -0.82 6.60
N GLU A 54 6.49 -0.75 5.67
CA GLU A 54 5.12 -1.19 5.91
C GLU A 54 4.54 -1.98 4.73
N ALA A 55 3.57 -2.83 5.05
CA ALA A 55 2.81 -3.61 4.08
C ALA A 55 1.32 -3.55 4.45
N VAL A 56 0.48 -3.39 3.43
CA VAL A 56 -0.97 -3.33 3.58
C VAL A 56 -1.61 -4.44 2.78
N SER A 57 -2.36 -5.30 3.47
CA SER A 57 -3.23 -6.30 2.86
C SER A 57 -4.57 -5.68 2.48
N LEU A 58 -4.95 -5.79 1.21
CA LEU A 58 -6.29 -5.40 0.77
C LEU A 58 -7.35 -6.33 1.39
N ALA A 59 -7.04 -7.62 1.61
CA ALA A 59 -7.98 -8.56 2.21
C ALA A 59 -8.28 -8.23 3.67
N GLN A 60 -7.26 -7.92 4.47
CA GLN A 60 -7.43 -7.49 5.86
C GLN A 60 -8.21 -6.18 5.98
N ARG A 61 -8.15 -5.33 4.95
CA ARG A 61 -8.93 -4.08 4.88
C ARG A 61 -10.32 -4.24 4.26
N GLY A 62 -10.74 -5.45 3.90
CA GLY A 62 -12.05 -5.72 3.29
C GLY A 62 -12.22 -5.11 1.88
N MET A 63 -11.13 -4.93 1.14
CA MET A 63 -11.11 -4.33 -0.20
C MET A 63 -11.13 -5.36 -1.34
N ILE A 64 -11.11 -6.65 -1.00
CA ILE A 64 -11.12 -7.80 -1.90
C ILE A 64 -12.00 -8.89 -1.28
#